data_AF-A0A5D2F5C1-F1
#
_entry.id   AF-A0A5D2F5C1-F1
#
_cell.length_a   1.000
_cell.length_b   1.000
_cell.length_c   1.000
_cell.angle_alpha   90.00
_cell.angle_beta   90.00
_cell.angle_gamma   90.00
#
_symmetry.space_group_name_H-M   'P 1'
#
loop_
_entity.id
_entity.type
_entity.pdbx_description
1 polymer ?
#
loop_
_entity_poly.entity_id
_entity_poly.type
_entity_poly.pdbx_seq_one_letter_code
_entity_poly.pdbx_strand_id
1 'polypeptide(L)'
;MMQISGSDFVREASQAPQDVWMVVFLYQEGFPECGLLLRCLDELAIKYPATKFVKIISTECIPSYPDRNLSTLLVYHNGAVKANYVGLHSFGRRCTPEGVALVLCKSDPVLNDGQSGSEQAVLEGIRRQFIEKVVTEHEDDDEGGSSSD
;
A
#
# COMPACT_ATOMS: atom_id res chain seq x y z
N MET A 1 -5.01 3.28 -8.66
CA MET A 1 -5.37 4.30 -7.65
C MET A 1 -5.91 5.57 -8.30
N MET A 2 -6.82 6.28 -7.63
CA MET A 2 -7.38 7.54 -8.13
C MET A 2 -6.52 8.75 -7.71
N GLN A 3 -6.20 9.64 -8.65
CA GLN A 3 -5.61 10.95 -8.35
C GLN A 3 -6.68 11.90 -7.82
N ILE A 4 -6.39 12.63 -6.76
CA ILE A 4 -7.28 13.66 -6.20
C ILE A 4 -6.56 15.01 -6.09
N SER A 5 -7.33 16.11 -6.13
CA SER A 5 -6.83 17.45 -5.87
C SER A 5 -6.78 17.76 -4.37
N GLY A 6 -6.09 18.82 -3.96
CA GLY A 6 -6.12 19.33 -2.58
C GLY A 6 -7.54 19.63 -2.08
N SER A 7 -8.42 20.20 -2.93
CA SER A 7 -9.82 20.43 -2.58
C SER A 7 -10.62 19.14 -2.41
N ASP A 8 -10.35 18.12 -3.23
CA ASP A 8 -10.99 16.82 -3.09
C ASP A 8 -10.51 16.13 -1.81
N PHE A 9 -9.21 16.22 -1.48
CA PHE A 9 -8.65 15.62 -0.27
C PHE A 9 -9.37 16.08 1.00
N VAL A 10 -9.60 17.40 1.16
CA VAL A 10 -10.33 17.93 2.32
C VAL A 10 -11.73 17.35 2.43
N ARG A 11 -12.44 17.28 1.28
CA ARG A 11 -13.80 16.70 1.22
C ARG A 11 -13.76 15.21 1.58
N GLU A 12 -12.88 14.46 0.95
CA GLU A 12 -12.77 13.01 1.07
C GLU A 12 -12.34 12.57 2.47
N ALA A 13 -11.32 13.20 3.06
CA ALA A 13 -10.87 12.86 4.41
C ALA A 13 -11.92 13.19 5.49
N SER A 14 -12.70 14.27 5.29
CA SER A 14 -13.69 14.73 6.27
C SER A 14 -15.07 14.08 6.10
N GLN A 15 -15.40 13.63 4.90
CA GLN A 15 -16.73 13.12 4.53
C GLN A 15 -16.71 11.65 4.07
N ALA A 16 -15.61 10.93 4.30
CA ALA A 16 -15.56 9.50 4.08
C ALA A 16 -16.74 8.84 4.82
N PRO A 17 -17.46 7.89 4.18
CA PRO A 17 -18.52 7.14 4.86
C PRO A 17 -17.97 6.48 6.13
N GLN A 18 -18.83 6.32 7.14
CA GLN A 18 -18.47 5.58 8.34
C GLN A 18 -18.01 4.17 7.95
N ASP A 19 -16.98 3.70 8.64
CA ASP A 19 -16.37 2.37 8.50
C ASP A 19 -15.68 2.12 7.14
N VAL A 20 -15.36 3.19 6.40
CA VAL A 20 -14.50 3.12 5.20
C VAL A 20 -13.07 3.55 5.54
N TRP A 21 -12.14 2.64 5.25
CA TRP A 21 -10.70 2.93 5.33
C TRP A 21 -10.24 3.70 4.09
N MET A 22 -9.39 4.70 4.29
CA MET A 22 -8.78 5.46 3.20
C MET A 22 -7.26 5.49 3.36
N VAL A 23 -6.56 5.13 2.28
CA VAL A 23 -5.11 5.19 2.16
C VAL A 23 -4.76 6.32 1.19
N VAL A 24 -4.09 7.35 1.68
CA VAL A 24 -3.72 8.56 0.94
C VAL A 24 -2.21 8.55 0.70
N PHE A 25 -1.82 8.50 -0.56
CA PHE A 25 -0.43 8.51 -1.00
C PHE A 25 0.03 9.90 -1.43
N LEU A 26 0.87 10.53 -0.61
CA LEU A 26 1.53 11.79 -0.91
C LEU A 26 2.81 11.49 -1.69
N TYR A 27 2.87 11.99 -2.93
CA TYR A 27 3.98 11.72 -3.83
C TYR A 27 4.46 12.96 -4.57
N GLN A 28 5.59 12.83 -5.25
CA GLN A 28 6.04 13.75 -6.27
C GLN A 28 6.63 12.96 -7.43
N GLU A 29 6.49 13.49 -8.64
CA GLU A 29 7.09 12.91 -9.84
C GLU A 29 8.62 13.03 -9.81
N GLY A 30 9.31 12.12 -10.52
CA GLY A 30 10.77 12.11 -10.58
C GLY A 30 11.48 11.45 -9.40
N PHE A 31 10.76 11.08 -8.33
CA PHE A 31 11.31 10.33 -7.19
C PHE A 31 11.14 8.82 -7.37
N PRO A 32 12.23 8.03 -7.46
CA PRO A 32 12.14 6.58 -7.69
C PRO A 32 11.35 5.85 -6.59
N GLU A 33 11.49 6.30 -5.34
CA GLU A 33 10.78 5.73 -4.19
C GLU A 33 9.25 5.89 -4.29
N CYS A 34 8.79 7.01 -4.87
CA CYS A 34 7.38 7.22 -5.15
C CYS A 34 6.86 6.22 -6.19
N GLY A 35 7.63 5.98 -7.25
CA GLY A 35 7.27 5.01 -8.29
C GLY A 35 7.25 3.56 -7.78
N LEU A 36 8.14 3.20 -6.85
CA LEU A 36 8.15 1.88 -6.24
C LEU A 36 6.90 1.64 -5.38
N LEU A 37 6.57 2.58 -4.49
CA LEU A 37 5.40 2.44 -3.63
C LEU A 37 4.08 2.53 -4.41
N LEU A 38 4.02 3.37 -5.45
CA LEU A 38 2.83 3.48 -6.31
C LEU A 38 2.46 2.14 -6.94
N ARG A 39 3.44 1.39 -7.47
CA ARG A 39 3.20 0.05 -8.06
C ARG A 39 2.57 -0.90 -7.05
N CYS A 40 3.11 -0.93 -5.83
CA CYS A 40 2.57 -1.76 -4.75
C CYS A 40 1.12 -1.37 -4.41
N LEU A 41 0.86 -0.07 -4.27
CA LEU A 41 -0.47 0.42 -3.92
C LEU A 41 -1.50 0.24 -5.03
N ASP A 42 -1.10 0.31 -6.32
CA ASP A 42 -1.98 0.02 -7.44
C ASP A 42 -2.44 -1.46 -7.43
N GLU A 43 -1.54 -2.40 -7.12
CA GLU A 43 -1.90 -3.82 -6.94
C GLU A 43 -2.85 -4.03 -5.75
N LEU A 44 -2.54 -3.40 -4.60
CA LEU A 44 -3.39 -3.52 -3.41
C LEU A 44 -4.77 -2.89 -3.60
N ALA A 45 -4.86 -1.79 -4.35
CA ALA A 45 -6.13 -1.13 -4.64
C ALA A 45 -7.08 -2.01 -5.47
N ILE A 46 -6.54 -2.85 -6.36
CA ILE A 46 -7.33 -3.84 -7.12
C ILE A 46 -7.80 -4.96 -6.18
N LYS A 47 -6.92 -5.40 -5.28
CA LYS A 47 -7.18 -6.54 -4.39
C LYS A 47 -8.17 -6.22 -3.25
N TYR A 48 -8.16 -4.98 -2.74
CA TYR A 48 -8.95 -4.57 -1.58
C TYR A 48 -9.90 -3.41 -1.94
N PRO A 49 -10.95 -3.66 -2.73
CA PRO A 49 -11.83 -2.61 -3.25
C PRO A 49 -12.70 -1.94 -2.17
N ALA A 50 -12.85 -2.53 -0.98
CA ALA A 50 -13.56 -1.89 0.13
C ALA A 50 -12.71 -0.80 0.81
N THR A 51 -11.39 -0.82 0.58
CA THR A 51 -10.47 0.23 1.02
C THR A 51 -10.30 1.26 -0.09
N LYS A 52 -10.46 2.54 0.26
CA LYS A 52 -10.28 3.62 -0.71
C LYS A 52 -8.81 4.00 -0.83
N PHE A 53 -8.22 3.77 -1.99
CA PHE A 53 -6.85 4.18 -2.30
C PHE A 53 -6.81 5.41 -3.21
N VAL A 54 -6.19 6.48 -2.74
CA VAL A 54 -6.02 7.73 -3.47
C VAL A 54 -4.58 8.21 -3.44
N LYS A 55 -4.19 8.98 -4.45
CA LYS A 55 -2.89 9.63 -4.54
C LYS A 55 -3.04 11.13 -4.81
N ILE A 56 -2.11 11.92 -4.28
CA ILE A 56 -2.12 13.38 -4.37
C ILE A 56 -0.68 13.90 -4.44
N ILE A 57 -0.47 14.97 -5.21
CA ILE A 57 0.80 15.68 -5.20
C ILE A 57 1.03 16.23 -3.80
N SER A 58 2.17 15.91 -3.20
CA SER A 58 2.45 16.19 -1.78
C SER A 58 2.25 17.66 -1.41
N THR A 59 2.63 18.60 -2.28
CA THR A 59 2.47 20.04 -2.08
C THR A 59 1.04 20.55 -2.28
N GLU A 60 0.18 19.80 -2.99
CA GLU A 60 -1.26 20.09 -3.05
C GLU A 60 -1.98 19.66 -1.78
N CYS A 61 -1.49 18.60 -1.12
CA CYS A 61 -2.02 18.13 0.15
C CYS A 61 -1.52 18.99 1.32
N ILE A 62 -0.21 19.28 1.37
CA ILE A 62 0.44 20.03 2.45
C ILE A 62 1.39 21.05 1.80
N PRO A 63 1.09 22.37 1.88
CA PRO A 63 1.96 23.38 1.31
C PRO A 63 3.41 23.24 1.82
N SER A 64 4.37 23.31 0.89
CA SER A 64 5.81 23.17 1.19
C SER A 64 6.20 21.86 1.88
N TYR A 65 5.49 20.76 1.58
CA TYR A 65 5.86 19.43 2.08
C TYR A 65 7.31 19.07 1.66
N PRO A 66 8.19 18.65 2.58
CA PRO A 66 9.60 18.41 2.24
C PRO A 66 9.80 17.16 1.39
N ASP A 67 10.55 17.27 0.30
CA ASP A 67 10.89 16.14 -0.58
C ASP A 67 11.57 14.97 0.16
N ARG A 68 12.38 15.26 1.19
CA ARG A 68 13.04 14.23 2.02
C ARG A 68 12.06 13.32 2.79
N ASN A 69 10.80 13.75 2.92
CA ASN A 69 9.74 12.98 3.56
C ASN A 69 8.98 12.12 2.54
N LEU A 70 9.22 12.32 1.24
CA LEU A 70 8.64 11.46 0.22
C LEU A 70 9.33 10.09 0.23
N SER A 71 8.62 9.02 -0.10
CA SER A 71 7.17 8.97 -0.37
C SER A 71 6.37 8.82 0.95
N THR A 72 5.16 9.39 1.09
CA THR A 72 4.40 9.34 2.37
C THR A 72 3.03 8.69 2.21
N LEU A 73 2.66 7.82 3.16
CA LEU A 73 1.34 7.20 3.26
C LEU A 73 0.63 7.67 4.54
N LEU A 74 -0.56 8.25 4.37
CA LEU A 74 -1.48 8.55 5.46
C LEU A 74 -2.64 7.56 5.42
N VAL A 75 -2.99 7.00 6.58
CA VAL A 75 -4.14 6.12 6.73
C VAL A 75 -5.22 6.85 7.53
N TYR A 76 -6.41 6.94 6.96
CA TYR A 76 -7.58 7.57 7.57
C TYR A 76 -8.67 6.54 7.81
N HIS A 77 -9.41 6.72 8.91
CA HIS A 77 -10.63 5.99 9.20
C HIS A 77 -11.53 6.84 10.10
N ASN A 78 -12.81 6.93 9.77
CA ASN A 78 -13.81 7.72 10.50
C ASN A 78 -13.36 9.17 10.76
N GLY A 79 -12.83 9.82 9.72
CA GLY A 79 -12.40 11.23 9.75
C GLY A 79 -11.09 11.50 10.51
N ALA A 80 -10.42 10.48 11.03
CA ALA A 80 -9.20 10.63 11.81
C ALA A 80 -8.01 9.93 11.15
N VAL A 81 -6.83 10.54 11.27
CA VAL A 81 -5.56 9.89 10.91
C VAL A 81 -5.30 8.76 11.91
N LYS A 82 -5.06 7.55 11.38
CA LYS A 82 -4.73 6.34 12.14
C LYS A 82 -3.27 5.98 12.06
N ALA A 83 -2.64 6.24 10.91
CA ALA A 83 -1.22 6.03 10.72
C ALA A 83 -0.60 7.02 9.74
N ASN A 84 0.70 7.25 9.91
CA ASN A 84 1.52 8.08 9.03
C ASN A 84 2.87 7.39 8.82
N TYR A 85 3.17 7.01 7.58
CA TYR A 85 4.41 6.35 7.20
C TYR A 85 5.18 7.25 6.25
N VAL A 86 6.33 7.72 6.70
CA VAL A 86 7.20 8.66 5.96
C VAL A 86 8.36 7.90 5.34
N GLY A 87 8.54 7.99 4.03
CA GLY A 87 9.53 7.20 3.28
C GLY A 87 9.23 5.70 3.26
N LEU A 88 10.16 4.92 2.72
CA LEU A 88 9.95 3.48 2.49
C LEU A 88 10.38 2.55 3.64
N HIS A 89 11.02 3.09 4.68
CA HIS A 89 11.67 2.28 5.71
C HIS A 89 10.72 1.34 6.46
N SER A 90 9.42 1.69 6.51
CA SER A 90 8.39 0.86 7.14
C SER A 90 8.02 -0.38 6.31
N PHE A 91 8.21 -0.34 4.98
CA PHE A 91 7.73 -1.36 4.03
C PHE A 91 8.76 -2.44 3.66
N GLY A 92 9.85 -2.50 4.43
CA GLY A 92 10.94 -3.46 4.22
C GLY A 92 11.91 -3.06 3.10
N ARG A 93 13.07 -3.73 3.03
CA ARG A 93 14.18 -3.36 2.12
C ARG A 93 13.81 -3.29 0.64
N ARG A 94 12.88 -4.13 0.19
CA ARG A 94 12.48 -4.23 -1.22
C ARG A 94 11.18 -3.50 -1.54
N CYS A 95 10.43 -3.03 -0.54
CA CYS A 95 9.09 -2.44 -0.70
C CYS A 95 8.22 -3.22 -1.69
N THR A 96 7.74 -4.39 -1.28
CA THR A 96 6.87 -5.26 -2.10
C THR A 96 5.40 -5.05 -1.73
N PRO A 97 4.45 -5.43 -2.60
CA PRO A 97 3.02 -5.37 -2.28
C PRO A 97 2.68 -6.08 -0.97
N GLU A 98 3.28 -7.24 -0.71
CA GLU A 98 3.08 -8.03 0.52
C GLU A 98 3.66 -7.32 1.75
N GLY A 99 4.83 -6.68 1.61
CA GLY A 99 5.44 -5.88 2.68
C GLY A 99 4.60 -4.66 3.04
N VAL A 100 4.07 -3.96 2.02
CA VAL A 100 3.12 -2.85 2.21
C VAL A 100 1.83 -3.34 2.86
N ALA A 101 1.29 -4.46 2.38
CA ALA A 101 0.08 -5.04 2.93
C ALA A 101 0.24 -5.42 4.41
N LEU A 102 1.35 -6.06 4.75
CA LEU A 102 1.67 -6.46 6.13
C LEU A 102 1.68 -5.24 7.07
N VAL A 103 2.27 -4.12 6.64
CA VAL A 103 2.30 -2.89 7.44
C VAL A 103 0.90 -2.31 7.63
N LEU A 104 0.10 -2.27 6.56
CA LEU A 104 -1.27 -1.76 6.63
C LEU A 104 -2.17 -2.64 7.52
N CYS A 105 -1.96 -3.96 7.58
CA CYS A 105 -2.74 -4.88 8.41
C CYS A 105 -2.32 -4.95 9.88
N LYS A 106 -1.17 -4.40 10.28
CA LYS A 106 -0.63 -4.58 11.64
C LYS A 106 -1.40 -3.85 12.74
N SER A 107 -2.26 -2.90 12.39
CA SER A 107 -2.87 -1.99 13.37
C SER A 107 -4.39 -1.98 13.33
N ASP A 108 -4.99 -2.35 12.19
CA ASP A 108 -6.43 -2.27 11.92
C ASP A 108 -6.75 -3.05 10.61
N PRO A 109 -8.03 -3.36 10.30
CA PRO A 109 -8.43 -4.01 9.04
C PRO A 109 -8.42 -3.01 7.87
N VAL A 110 -7.31 -2.28 7.70
CA VAL A 110 -7.13 -1.28 6.64
C VAL A 110 -7.33 -1.89 5.26
N LEU A 111 -6.92 -3.15 5.07
CA LEU A 111 -7.12 -3.91 3.84
C LEU A 111 -8.35 -4.80 3.99
N ASN A 112 -9.41 -4.47 3.28
CA ASN A 112 -10.67 -5.21 3.29
C ASN A 112 -11.09 -5.52 1.85
N ASP A 113 -11.37 -6.79 1.57
CA ASP A 113 -11.83 -7.29 0.27
C ASP A 113 -13.37 -7.34 0.16
N GLY A 114 -14.07 -6.85 1.19
CA GLY A 114 -15.54 -6.86 1.29
C GLY A 114 -16.11 -8.16 1.84
N GLN A 115 -15.29 -9.20 2.04
CA GLN A 115 -15.65 -10.36 2.82
C GLN A 115 -15.29 -10.03 4.26
N SER A 116 -16.24 -10.16 5.20
CA SER A 116 -16.03 -9.90 6.63
C SER A 116 -15.08 -10.95 7.25
N GLY A 117 -13.82 -10.96 6.81
CA GLY A 117 -12.76 -11.78 7.32
C GLY A 117 -12.11 -11.08 8.51
N SER A 118 -11.89 -11.80 9.60
CA SER A 118 -11.11 -11.30 10.72
C SER A 118 -9.70 -10.90 10.25
N GLU A 119 -9.03 -10.01 10.98
CA GLU A 119 -7.64 -9.60 10.72
C GLU A 119 -6.73 -10.83 10.46
N GLN A 120 -6.98 -11.94 11.18
CA GLN A 120 -6.30 -13.21 11.01
C GLN A 120 -6.42 -13.80 9.60
N ALA A 121 -7.60 -13.73 8.97
CA ALA A 121 -7.80 -14.24 7.61
C ALA A 121 -7.01 -13.41 6.57
N VAL A 122 -6.96 -12.09 6.74
CA VAL A 122 -6.17 -11.20 5.87
C VAL A 122 -4.68 -11.50 6.03
N LEU A 123 -4.20 -11.62 7.27
CA LEU A 123 -2.80 -11.98 7.54
C LEU A 123 -2.44 -13.37 6.99
N GLU A 124 -3.31 -14.37 7.13
CA GLU A 124 -3.10 -15.69 6.55
C GLU A 124 -3.05 -15.64 5.01
N GLY A 125 -3.91 -14.84 4.38
CA GLY A 125 -3.87 -14.61 2.94
C GLY A 125 -2.55 -14.01 2.46
N ILE A 126 -2.04 -12.99 3.16
CA ILE A 126 -0.73 -12.39 2.88
C ILE A 126 0.39 -13.42 3.06
N ARG A 127 0.35 -14.18 4.16
CA ARG A 127 1.35 -15.22 4.44
C ARG A 127 1.35 -16.30 3.37
N ARG A 128 0.18 -16.75 2.92
CA ARG A 128 0.03 -17.78 1.89
C ARG A 128 0.62 -17.31 0.56
N GLN A 129 0.32 -16.08 0.15
CA GLN A 129 0.91 -15.49 -1.06
C GLN A 129 2.43 -15.38 -0.97
N PHE A 130 2.96 -14.98 0.19
CA PHE A 130 4.40 -14.89 0.38
C PHE A 130 5.08 -16.27 0.22
N ILE A 131 4.47 -17.32 0.79
CA ILE A 131 4.97 -18.70 0.65
C ILE A 131 4.91 -19.15 -0.81
N GLU A 132 3.77 -18.93 -1.49
CA GLU A 132 3.58 -19.32 -2.90
C GLU A 132 4.62 -18.68 -3.80
N LYS A 133 4.87 -17.37 -3.64
CA LYS A 133 5.85 -16.61 -4.43
C LYS A 133 7.28 -17.12 -4.23
N VAL A 134 7.64 -17.47 -2.99
CA VAL A 134 8.97 -18.03 -2.66
C VAL A 134 9.13 -19.45 -3.23
N VAL A 135 8.07 -20.25 -3.23
CA VAL A 135 8.06 -21.60 -3.83
C VAL A 135 8.23 -21.52 -5.34
N THR A 136 7.47 -20.66 -6.03
CA THR A 136 7.60 -20.48 -7.48
C THR A 136 8.97 -19.95 -7.88
N GLU A 137 9.59 -19.05 -7.11
CA GLU A 137 10.95 -18.59 -7.38
C GLU A 137 12.01 -19.69 -7.26
N HIS A 138 11.75 -20.77 -6.51
CA HIS A 138 12.70 -21.91 -6.37
C HIS A 138 12.49 -23.00 -7.42
N GLU A 139 11.32 -23.10 -8.06
CA GLU A 139 11.06 -24.10 -9.11
C GLU A 139 11.69 -23.69 -10.46
N ASP A 140 11.93 -22.39 -10.69
CA ASP A 140 12.56 -21.87 -11.91
C ASP A 140 14.11 -22.02 -11.93
N ASP A 141 14.74 -22.34 -10.79
CA ASP A 141 16.20 -22.48 -10.66
C ASP A 141 16.69 -23.94 -10.87
N ASP A 142 15.79 -24.93 -10.95
CA ASP A 142 16.15 -26.36 -11.10
C ASP A 142 16.18 -26.86 -12.57
N GLU A 143 15.88 -26.04 -13.58
CA GLU A 143 15.98 -26.40 -15.00
C GLU A 143 17.32 -25.96 -15.64
N GLY A 144 18.43 -26.24 -14.96
CA GLY A 144 19.77 -25.82 -15.39
C GLY A 144 20.89 -26.79 -15.05
N GLY A 145 20.61 -28.10 -14.97
CA GLY A 145 21.56 -29.08 -14.45
C GLY A 145 21.71 -30.37 -15.26
N SER A 146 22.58 -30.35 -16.28
CA SER A 146 23.43 -31.46 -16.76
C SER A 146 22.79 -32.72 -17.37
N SER A 147 23.08 -32.95 -18.66
CA SER A 147 23.61 -34.24 -19.11
C SER A 147 24.55 -34.02 -20.29
N SER A 148 25.85 -33.90 -20.00
CA SER A 148 26.90 -34.23 -20.95
C SER A 148 27.31 -35.68 -20.70
N ASP A 149 27.16 -36.53 -21.71
CA ASP A 149 28.05 -37.66 -22.02
C ASP A 149 27.91 -38.00 -23.52
#